data_AF-A0A7D3XYU5-F1
#
_entry.id   AF-A0A7D3XYU5-F1
#
_cell.length_a   1.000
_cell.length_b   1.000
_cell.length_c   1.000
_cell.angle_alpha   90.00
_cell.angle_beta   90.00
_cell.angle_gamma   90.00
#
_symmetry.space_group_name_H-M   'P 1'
#
loop_
_entity.id
_entity.type
_entity.pdbx_description
1 polymer ?
#
loop_
_entity_poly.entity_id
_entity_poly.type
_entity_poly.pdbx_seq_one_letter_code
_entity_poly.pdbx_strand_id
1 'polypeptide(L)'
;MNDDTIGLSRRKMLVGLGAVGVASAGAGLGTTAYFNDTETFENNTLTAGSLDLFVHVDYSEDQGSYAQYSTPPGSFINGNVVGQLEDGEVVTQEGEGLSIQVSDLKPGDSGEGEFCFSIVDNPAYMWMCGELTANDENGMTEPEMDDDETSGGDLADAMEVTVSYCTSDGEVGDEIVSGSLAEVMDALIEGVPLSGDGDASAAVADRPAFEGVTEPFVDGAPNVAEQCVCFEWVVPTSVENEIQTDSVMFDFEFYAVQSRHNDGTHNPCVESVEGEGFPELEDSVWHARGIYGNGGGAANRELDIRLPDDTPVHSGNENVAWPNGQPVPFELTIDGGDAKWTVDGSEVTVSPAPLPTSDTVVVMAKASSADSTIEVNDIAFNGTSPTGADSVSADGNVGEQQKVSLSTVAFGEGDTITGTVTMSWPAGSPPNREGLGFRIDV
;
A
#
# COMPACT_ATOMS: atom_id res chain seq x y z
N MET A 1 -25.28 -33.15 24.05
CA MET A 1 -24.31 -32.77 25.09
C MET A 1 -22.94 -33.21 24.62
N ASN A 2 -22.37 -32.40 23.73
CA ASN A 2 -20.96 -32.07 23.68
C ASN A 2 -20.97 -30.55 23.69
N ASP A 3 -20.45 -29.97 24.77
CA ASP A 3 -20.09 -28.55 24.84
C ASP A 3 -18.76 -28.41 24.10
N ASP A 4 -18.82 -27.96 22.85
CA ASP A 4 -17.66 -27.36 22.17
C ASP A 4 -18.08 -25.93 21.85
N THR A 5 -18.08 -25.08 22.88
CA THR A 5 -18.13 -23.62 22.76
C THR A 5 -16.68 -23.13 22.70
N ILE A 6 -16.42 -22.15 21.84
CA ILE A 6 -15.13 -21.52 21.50
C ILE A 6 -14.35 -22.25 20.37
N GLY A 7 -14.61 -21.82 19.14
CA GLY A 7 -13.79 -22.15 17.96
C GLY A 7 -12.69 -21.11 17.71
N LEU A 8 -11.79 -20.89 18.67
CA LEU A 8 -10.51 -20.23 18.41
C LEU A 8 -9.46 -21.32 18.16
N SER A 9 -9.02 -21.44 16.91
CA SER A 9 -8.16 -22.53 16.45
C SER A 9 -6.72 -22.34 16.92
N ARG A 10 -6.28 -23.21 17.84
CA ARG A 10 -4.86 -23.37 18.19
C ARG A 10 -4.06 -23.77 16.95
N ARG A 11 -3.19 -22.91 16.44
CA ARG A 11 -2.16 -23.36 15.49
C ARG A 11 -0.75 -22.84 15.81
N LYS A 12 0.19 -23.76 15.60
CA LYS A 12 1.57 -23.73 16.09
C LYS A 12 2.41 -22.71 15.31
N MET A 13 3.01 -21.77 16.06
CA MET A 13 4.38 -21.25 15.93
C MET A 13 5.13 -21.63 14.64
N LEU A 14 5.21 -20.70 13.70
CA LEU A 14 6.38 -20.52 12.85
C LEU A 14 7.16 -19.30 13.39
N VAL A 15 8.47 -19.49 13.55
CA VAL A 15 9.38 -18.58 14.24
C VAL A 15 9.57 -17.31 13.40
N GLY A 16 8.85 -16.25 13.76
CA GLY A 16 9.24 -14.86 13.47
C GLY A 16 9.95 -14.31 14.70
N LEU A 17 11.27 -14.12 14.62
CA LEU A 17 12.06 -13.51 15.70
C LEU A 17 11.65 -12.04 15.86
N GLY A 18 11.15 -11.71 17.05
CA GLY A 18 10.63 -10.40 17.41
C GLY A 18 11.68 -9.28 17.54
N ALA A 19 11.10 -8.08 17.67
CA ALA A 19 11.68 -6.76 17.90
C ALA A 19 12.91 -6.67 18.81
N VAL A 20 13.79 -5.70 18.53
CA VAL A 20 14.31 -4.67 19.47
C VAL A 20 15.15 -3.65 18.70
N GLY A 21 14.81 -2.36 18.83
CA GLY A 21 15.61 -1.25 18.35
C GLY A 21 16.92 -0.98 19.13
N VAL A 22 17.83 -0.31 18.44
CA VAL A 22 19.00 0.47 18.89
C VAL A 22 20.22 -0.30 19.45
N ALA A 23 21.31 -0.35 18.65
CA ALA A 23 22.62 0.16 19.06
C ALA A 23 23.66 0.13 17.90
N SER A 24 24.14 1.33 17.56
CA SER A 24 25.34 1.66 16.81
C SER A 24 26.60 0.86 17.22
N ALA A 25 27.34 0.35 16.24
CA ALA A 25 28.75 -0.01 16.39
C ALA A 25 29.55 0.44 15.17
N GLY A 26 30.17 1.61 15.28
CA GLY A 26 31.08 2.15 14.26
C GLY A 26 32.47 1.52 14.28
N ALA A 27 33.09 1.48 13.10
CA ALA A 27 34.54 1.53 12.82
C ALA A 27 34.68 1.51 11.28
N GLY A 28 35.28 2.44 10.53
CA GLY A 28 36.09 3.65 10.70
C GLY A 28 36.62 3.94 9.28
N LEU A 29 36.68 5.16 8.76
CA LEU A 29 37.76 6.15 8.92
C LEU A 29 37.53 7.24 7.85
N GLY A 30 37.70 8.52 8.20
CA GLY A 30 38.15 9.56 7.27
C GLY A 30 37.14 10.63 6.87
N THR A 31 37.00 11.64 7.73
CA THR A 31 36.37 12.94 7.45
C THR A 31 37.06 13.71 6.33
N THR A 32 36.33 14.14 5.30
CA THR A 32 36.21 15.56 4.86
C THR A 32 35.17 15.68 3.73
N ALA A 33 34.00 16.27 4.03
CA ALA A 33 33.16 16.98 3.04
C ALA A 33 32.37 18.03 3.84
N TYR A 34 32.91 19.23 3.97
CA TYR A 34 32.61 20.42 3.15
C TYR A 34 31.13 20.81 3.25
N PHE A 35 30.87 21.67 4.24
CA PHE A 35 29.58 22.31 4.52
C PHE A 35 28.96 22.93 3.28
N ASN A 36 27.76 22.48 2.93
CA ASN A 36 26.77 23.26 2.22
C ASN A 36 25.43 22.95 2.88
N ASP A 37 25.13 23.69 3.94
CA ASP A 37 23.92 23.51 4.74
C ASP A 37 22.69 23.89 3.88
N THR A 38 21.94 22.88 3.45
CA THR A 38 20.50 22.97 3.21
C THR A 38 19.90 21.98 4.20
N GLU A 39 19.05 22.46 5.10
CA GLU A 39 18.53 21.69 6.23
C GLU A 39 17.60 20.57 5.72
N THR A 40 18.16 19.41 5.43
CA THR A 40 17.44 18.14 5.37
C THR A 40 17.33 17.60 6.79
N PHE A 41 16.13 17.18 7.18
CA PHE A 41 15.82 16.61 8.49
C PHE A 41 16.41 15.19 8.64
N GLU A 42 17.69 15.00 8.35
CA GLU A 42 18.38 13.74 8.61
C GLU A 42 18.78 13.67 10.09
N ASN A 43 18.21 12.70 10.81
CA ASN A 43 18.22 12.49 12.27
C ASN A 43 17.08 13.14 13.06
N ASN A 44 15.87 13.14 12.53
CA ASN A 44 14.74 12.93 13.43
C ASN A 44 14.60 11.43 13.69
N THR A 45 15.48 10.86 14.52
CA THR A 45 15.07 9.70 15.32
C THR A 45 14.08 10.24 16.36
N LEU A 46 12.89 10.61 15.90
CA LEU A 46 11.72 10.59 16.76
C LEU A 46 11.65 9.13 17.19
N THR A 47 11.95 8.84 18.45
CA THR A 47 11.31 7.69 19.07
C THR A 47 9.83 7.95 18.82
N ALA A 48 9.23 7.21 17.87
CA ALA A 48 7.80 7.16 17.73
C ALA A 48 7.31 6.86 19.15
N GLY A 49 6.65 7.83 19.79
CA GLY A 49 5.75 7.45 20.85
C GLY A 49 4.85 6.41 20.21
N SER A 50 4.78 5.22 20.80
CA SER A 50 3.83 4.20 20.34
C SER A 50 2.46 4.89 20.33
N LEU A 51 1.97 5.21 19.14
CA LEU A 51 0.60 5.64 19.01
C LEU A 51 -0.22 4.41 19.35
N ASP A 52 -0.93 4.49 20.47
CA ASP A 52 -1.67 3.35 20.99
C ASP A 52 -3.06 3.36 20.34
N LEU A 53 -3.21 2.55 19.31
CA LEU A 53 -4.45 2.38 18.56
C LEU A 53 -5.20 1.17 19.08
N PHE A 54 -6.46 1.37 19.47
CA PHE A 54 -7.42 0.30 19.69
C PHE A 54 -8.46 0.35 18.59
N VAL A 55 -8.68 -0.78 17.94
CA VAL A 55 -9.77 -0.98 17.00
C VAL A 55 -10.82 -1.82 17.73
N HIS A 56 -11.93 -1.21 18.12
CA HIS A 56 -13.08 -1.90 18.69
C HIS A 56 -13.86 -2.54 17.55
N VAL A 57 -14.23 -3.79 17.72
CA VAL A 57 -14.86 -4.60 16.68
C VAL A 57 -16.21 -5.08 17.16
N ASP A 58 -17.26 -4.73 16.43
CA ASP A 58 -18.56 -5.40 16.48
C ASP A 58 -18.79 -6.06 15.12
N TYR A 59 -18.95 -7.37 15.09
CA TYR A 59 -19.20 -8.12 13.87
C TYR A 59 -20.34 -9.09 14.11
N SER A 60 -21.20 -9.26 13.11
CA SER A 60 -22.21 -10.31 13.10
C SER A 60 -22.44 -10.88 11.71
N GLU A 61 -22.86 -12.14 11.65
CA GLU A 61 -23.21 -12.83 10.41
C GLU A 61 -24.48 -13.68 10.57
N ASP A 62 -25.20 -13.81 9.46
CA ASP A 62 -26.38 -14.64 9.33
C ASP A 62 -26.24 -15.60 8.14
N GLN A 63 -26.07 -16.89 8.44
CA GLN A 63 -26.13 -17.99 7.48
C GLN A 63 -27.45 -18.77 7.60
N GLY A 64 -28.51 -18.07 8.01
CA GLY A 64 -29.84 -18.61 8.21
C GLY A 64 -29.88 -19.74 9.24
N SER A 65 -30.28 -20.94 8.79
CA SER A 65 -30.39 -22.10 9.69
C SER A 65 -29.09 -22.83 9.97
N TYR A 66 -28.00 -22.47 9.28
CA TYR A 66 -26.72 -23.13 9.40
C TYR A 66 -25.95 -22.64 10.62
N ALA A 67 -25.62 -21.35 10.66
CA ALA A 67 -24.88 -20.71 11.74
C ALA A 67 -25.27 -19.23 11.86
N GLN A 68 -25.07 -18.71 13.06
CA GLN A 68 -25.10 -17.29 13.37
C GLN A 68 -23.96 -17.03 14.35
N TYR A 69 -23.19 -16.00 14.09
CA TYR A 69 -22.08 -15.61 14.94
C TYR A 69 -22.10 -14.11 15.15
N SER A 70 -21.66 -13.68 16.34
CA SER A 70 -21.32 -12.30 16.60
C SER A 70 -20.13 -12.23 17.53
N THR A 71 -19.32 -11.19 17.41
CA THR A 71 -18.22 -10.95 18.34
C THR A 71 -18.77 -10.72 19.76
N PRO A 72 -18.03 -11.13 20.80
CA PRO A 72 -18.35 -10.75 22.16
C PRO A 72 -18.40 -9.21 22.33
N PRO A 73 -19.29 -8.67 23.18
CA PRO A 73 -19.32 -7.24 23.45
C PRO A 73 -17.98 -6.72 23.98
N GLY A 74 -17.53 -5.59 23.43
CA GLY A 74 -16.26 -4.97 23.84
C GLY A 74 -15.02 -5.69 23.31
N SER A 75 -15.14 -6.49 22.26
CA SER A 75 -14.01 -7.02 21.49
C SER A 75 -13.19 -5.88 20.88
N PHE A 76 -11.87 -5.99 20.95
CA PHE A 76 -10.96 -5.01 20.36
C PHE A 76 -9.63 -5.64 19.93
N ILE A 77 -8.88 -4.90 19.11
CA ILE A 77 -7.53 -5.23 18.66
C ILE A 77 -6.58 -4.10 19.04
N ASN A 78 -5.40 -4.44 19.57
CA ASN A 78 -4.32 -3.50 19.85
C ASN A 78 -2.97 -4.12 19.47
N GLY A 79 -2.31 -3.61 18.42
CA GLY A 79 -1.00 -4.12 17.98
C GLY A 79 -0.94 -5.64 17.77
N ASN A 80 -1.98 -6.21 17.16
CA ASN A 80 -2.22 -7.65 16.93
C ASN A 80 -2.57 -8.49 18.18
N VAL A 81 -2.89 -7.84 19.30
CA VAL A 81 -3.44 -8.48 20.49
C VAL A 81 -4.96 -8.31 20.47
N VAL A 82 -5.68 -9.42 20.43
CA VAL A 82 -7.14 -9.41 20.59
C VAL A 82 -7.47 -9.33 22.07
N GLY A 83 -8.37 -8.43 22.43
CA GLY A 83 -8.90 -8.31 23.77
C GLY A 83 -10.42 -8.25 23.81
N GLN A 84 -10.95 -8.42 25.01
CA GLN A 84 -12.37 -8.30 25.31
C GLN A 84 -12.57 -7.75 26.73
N LEU A 85 -13.75 -7.21 27.00
CA LEU A 85 -14.15 -6.80 28.34
C LEU A 85 -14.86 -7.95 29.07
N GLU A 86 -14.26 -8.45 30.15
CA GLU A 86 -14.89 -9.40 31.07
C GLU A 86 -15.08 -8.74 32.45
N ASP A 87 -16.32 -8.66 32.94
CA ASP A 87 -16.66 -8.04 34.24
C ASP A 87 -16.08 -6.61 34.44
N GLY A 88 -15.88 -5.86 33.36
CA GLY A 88 -15.33 -4.51 33.37
C GLY A 88 -13.79 -4.45 33.41
N GLU A 89 -13.12 -5.59 33.27
CA GLU A 89 -11.67 -5.67 33.12
C GLU A 89 -11.29 -6.11 31.70
N VAL A 90 -10.17 -5.58 31.20
CA VAL A 90 -9.62 -5.95 29.89
C VAL A 90 -8.92 -7.31 30.01
N VAL A 91 -9.36 -8.27 29.20
CA VAL A 91 -8.74 -9.58 29.06
C VAL A 91 -8.17 -9.70 27.65
N THR A 92 -6.88 -10.03 27.53
CA THR A 92 -6.18 -10.13 26.24
C THR A 92 -5.72 -11.55 25.93
N GLN A 93 -5.67 -11.87 24.64
CA GLN A 93 -5.06 -13.07 24.09
C GLN A 93 -3.85 -12.64 23.26
N GLU A 94 -2.65 -12.96 23.73
CA GLU A 94 -1.41 -12.60 23.03
C GLU A 94 -1.17 -13.54 21.84
N GLY A 95 -0.88 -12.96 20.67
CA GLY A 95 -0.22 -13.64 19.55
C GLY A 95 -1.10 -14.14 18.41
N GLU A 96 -2.37 -13.74 18.35
CA GLU A 96 -3.26 -14.03 17.22
C GLU A 96 -4.07 -12.77 16.88
N GLY A 97 -4.11 -12.36 15.60
CA GLY A 97 -5.01 -11.32 15.11
C GLY A 97 -6.47 -11.78 15.19
N LEU A 98 -7.43 -10.84 15.10
CA LEU A 98 -8.84 -11.21 15.05
C LEU A 98 -9.15 -11.84 13.70
N SER A 99 -9.28 -13.16 13.67
CA SER A 99 -9.72 -13.89 12.48
C SER A 99 -11.21 -14.19 12.60
N ILE A 100 -11.98 -13.65 11.67
CA ILE A 100 -13.37 -14.03 11.44
C ILE A 100 -13.35 -15.10 10.35
N GLN A 101 -13.92 -16.27 10.63
CA GLN A 101 -13.99 -17.38 9.68
C GLN A 101 -15.44 -17.70 9.41
N VAL A 102 -15.88 -17.36 8.20
CA VAL A 102 -17.17 -17.79 7.67
C VAL A 102 -16.95 -19.07 6.87
N SER A 103 -17.80 -20.06 7.07
CA SER A 103 -17.67 -21.35 6.40
C SER A 103 -18.99 -21.80 5.82
N ASP A 104 -18.96 -22.59 4.73
CA ASP A 104 -20.18 -23.08 4.08
C ASP A 104 -21.09 -21.91 3.61
N LEU A 105 -20.45 -20.89 3.02
CA LEU A 105 -21.11 -19.71 2.45
C LEU A 105 -22.07 -20.14 1.35
N LYS A 106 -23.29 -19.60 1.39
CA LYS A 106 -24.35 -19.88 0.42
C LYS A 106 -24.97 -18.61 -0.11
N PRO A 107 -25.58 -18.66 -1.30
CA PRO A 107 -26.40 -17.57 -1.78
C PRO A 107 -27.48 -17.17 -0.76
N GLY A 108 -27.44 -15.91 -0.33
CA GLY A 108 -28.30 -15.33 0.70
C GLY A 108 -27.65 -15.19 2.09
N ASP A 109 -26.46 -15.75 2.31
CA ASP A 109 -25.67 -15.47 3.52
C ASP A 109 -25.16 -14.02 3.50
N SER A 110 -25.06 -13.40 4.67
CA SER A 110 -24.62 -12.02 4.82
C SER A 110 -23.98 -11.77 6.18
N GLY A 111 -23.23 -10.69 6.29
CA GLY A 111 -22.70 -10.21 7.57
C GLY A 111 -22.36 -8.74 7.52
N GLU A 112 -22.17 -8.17 8.71
CA GLU A 112 -21.85 -6.78 8.93
C GLU A 112 -20.77 -6.66 10.00
N GLY A 113 -19.92 -5.65 9.88
CA GLY A 113 -18.99 -5.31 10.94
C GLY A 113 -18.76 -3.81 11.06
N GLU A 114 -18.42 -3.38 12.27
CA GLU A 114 -18.13 -2.02 12.68
C GLU A 114 -16.74 -1.98 13.35
N PHE A 115 -15.90 -1.08 12.87
CA PHE A 115 -14.57 -0.79 13.38
C PHE A 115 -14.53 0.65 13.91
N CYS A 116 -14.49 0.79 15.23
CA CYS A 116 -14.38 2.10 15.88
C CYS A 116 -12.99 2.28 16.52
N PHE A 117 -12.47 3.50 16.50
CA PHE A 117 -11.07 3.76 16.83
C PHE A 117 -10.91 4.51 18.15
N SER A 118 -10.10 3.99 19.07
CA SER A 118 -9.52 4.79 20.15
C SER A 118 -8.06 5.06 19.85
N ILE A 119 -7.75 6.30 19.49
CA ILE A 119 -6.37 6.74 19.25
C ILE A 119 -5.91 7.45 20.52
N VAL A 120 -5.08 6.80 21.33
CA VAL A 120 -4.73 7.36 22.63
C VAL A 120 -3.74 8.52 22.48
N ASP A 121 -3.97 9.58 23.27
CA ASP A 121 -3.16 10.78 23.45
C ASP A 121 -3.12 11.78 22.28
N ASN A 122 -2.94 11.35 21.03
CA ASN A 122 -2.68 12.26 19.91
C ASN A 122 -3.57 11.98 18.70
N PRO A 123 -4.11 13.02 18.03
CA PRO A 123 -4.82 12.85 16.78
C PRO A 123 -3.91 12.23 15.70
N ALA A 124 -4.49 11.42 14.82
CA ALA A 124 -3.76 10.72 13.79
C ALA A 124 -4.52 10.61 12.46
N TYR A 125 -3.74 10.54 11.39
CA TYR A 125 -4.21 10.12 10.08
C TYR A 125 -4.40 8.61 10.08
N MET A 126 -5.60 8.16 9.72
CA MET A 126 -5.93 6.75 9.65
C MET A 126 -5.84 6.27 8.21
N TRP A 127 -5.44 5.02 8.04
CA TRP A 127 -5.41 4.29 6.79
C TRP A 127 -6.04 2.92 6.99
N MET A 128 -6.79 2.45 6.00
CA MET A 128 -7.32 1.11 5.92
C MET A 128 -6.63 0.38 4.77
N CYS A 129 -5.94 -0.72 5.07
CA CYS A 129 -5.40 -1.63 4.07
C CYS A 129 -6.22 -2.92 4.07
N GLY A 130 -6.17 -3.66 2.97
CA GLY A 130 -6.84 -4.95 2.86
C GLY A 130 -6.18 -5.84 1.82
N GLU A 131 -6.25 -7.14 2.01
CA GLU A 131 -5.65 -8.11 1.10
C GLU A 131 -6.48 -9.39 1.07
N LEU A 132 -6.65 -9.98 -0.11
CA LEU A 132 -7.08 -11.38 -0.25
C LEU A 132 -5.91 -12.31 0.11
N THR A 133 -6.01 -13.04 1.21
CA THR A 133 -4.98 -13.97 1.67
C THR A 133 -5.18 -15.40 1.17
N ALA A 134 -6.37 -15.73 0.66
CA ALA A 134 -6.65 -16.96 -0.10
C ALA A 134 -7.92 -16.82 -0.95
N ASN A 135 -7.96 -17.47 -2.11
CA ASN A 135 -9.14 -17.59 -2.97
C ASN A 135 -9.15 -18.96 -3.68
N ASP A 136 -9.62 -19.98 -2.97
CA ASP A 136 -9.50 -21.39 -3.35
C ASP A 136 -10.83 -21.97 -3.85
N GLU A 137 -10.81 -22.63 -5.01
CA GLU A 137 -11.91 -23.40 -5.59
C GLU A 137 -12.30 -24.66 -4.76
N ASN A 138 -11.34 -25.27 -4.05
CA ASN A 138 -11.49 -26.52 -3.29
C ASN A 138 -12.06 -27.76 -4.03
N GLY A 139 -12.39 -27.67 -5.31
CA GLY A 139 -12.87 -28.76 -6.15
C GLY A 139 -14.04 -28.32 -7.01
N MET A 140 -14.61 -29.24 -7.79
CA MET A 140 -15.86 -28.95 -8.49
C MET A 140 -16.77 -30.16 -8.35
N THR A 141 -17.92 -29.96 -7.73
CA THR A 141 -18.92 -31.03 -7.55
C THR A 141 -20.08 -30.86 -8.54
N GLU A 142 -20.84 -31.92 -8.85
CA GLU A 142 -22.18 -31.69 -9.45
C GLU A 142 -23.11 -31.29 -8.28
N PRO A 143 -23.68 -30.08 -8.24
CA PRO A 143 -24.12 -29.27 -9.39
C PRO A 143 -23.24 -28.07 -9.82
N GLU A 144 -22.21 -27.69 -9.07
CA GLU A 144 -21.29 -26.58 -9.41
C GLU A 144 -20.71 -26.72 -10.82
N MET A 145 -20.28 -27.92 -11.25
CA MET A 145 -19.83 -28.19 -12.63
C MET A 145 -20.87 -27.91 -13.75
N ASP A 146 -22.15 -27.82 -13.41
CA ASP A 146 -23.20 -27.47 -14.39
C ASP A 146 -23.36 -25.94 -14.53
N ASP A 147 -22.93 -25.18 -13.54
CA ASP A 147 -23.11 -23.73 -13.42
C ASP A 147 -21.78 -22.96 -13.55
N ASP A 148 -20.64 -23.58 -13.20
CA ASP A 148 -19.28 -23.05 -13.36
C ASP A 148 -18.42 -23.90 -14.32
N GLU A 149 -17.68 -23.20 -15.19
CA GLU A 149 -16.71 -23.76 -16.14
C GLU A 149 -15.27 -23.24 -15.89
N THR A 150 -15.03 -22.45 -14.84
CA THR A 150 -13.71 -21.87 -14.56
C THR A 150 -12.83 -22.85 -13.76
N SER A 151 -11.79 -22.37 -13.09
CA SER A 151 -10.90 -23.25 -12.30
C SER A 151 -10.23 -22.52 -11.14
N GLY A 152 -10.64 -21.28 -10.89
CA GLY A 152 -10.15 -20.44 -9.80
C GLY A 152 -11.35 -20.04 -8.95
N GLY A 153 -11.14 -19.75 -7.66
CA GLY A 153 -12.25 -19.47 -6.76
C GLY A 153 -13.07 -18.26 -7.23
N ASP A 154 -14.35 -18.48 -7.48
CA ASP A 154 -15.31 -17.49 -7.98
C ASP A 154 -15.97 -16.71 -6.82
N LEU A 155 -15.85 -17.22 -5.59
CA LEU A 155 -16.45 -16.57 -4.41
C LEU A 155 -15.99 -15.13 -4.18
N ALA A 156 -14.72 -14.79 -4.42
CA ALA A 156 -14.24 -13.42 -4.27
C ALA A 156 -14.87 -12.46 -5.31
N ASP A 157 -15.18 -12.96 -6.50
CA ASP A 157 -15.83 -12.18 -7.56
C ASP A 157 -17.36 -12.11 -7.38
N ALA A 158 -17.94 -13.12 -6.73
CA ALA A 158 -19.39 -13.23 -6.52
C ALA A 158 -19.89 -12.54 -5.25
N MET A 159 -19.08 -12.46 -4.20
CA MET A 159 -19.43 -11.83 -2.92
C MET A 159 -19.41 -10.31 -3.07
N GLU A 160 -20.52 -9.66 -2.73
CA GLU A 160 -20.63 -8.20 -2.78
C GLU A 160 -20.26 -7.61 -1.43
N VAL A 161 -19.39 -6.60 -1.43
CA VAL A 161 -18.91 -5.92 -0.22
C VAL A 161 -19.08 -4.42 -0.37
N THR A 162 -19.51 -3.77 0.70
CA THR A 162 -19.57 -2.31 0.80
C THR A 162 -18.89 -1.87 2.08
N VAL A 163 -17.89 -0.99 1.95
CA VAL A 163 -17.21 -0.33 3.07
C VAL A 163 -17.66 1.13 3.10
N SER A 164 -18.11 1.61 4.25
CA SER A 164 -18.63 2.95 4.44
C SER A 164 -18.16 3.54 5.75
N TYR A 165 -18.16 4.86 5.84
CA TYR A 165 -18.14 5.53 7.12
C TYR A 165 -19.42 5.24 7.90
N CYS A 166 -19.32 5.18 9.23
CA CYS A 166 -20.48 5.12 10.12
C CYS A 166 -20.14 5.76 11.47
N THR A 167 -21.15 6.00 12.30
CA THR A 167 -20.94 6.46 13.68
C THR A 167 -21.05 5.29 14.65
N SER A 168 -20.57 5.44 15.89
CA SER A 168 -20.66 4.40 16.93
C SER A 168 -22.07 3.95 17.32
N ASP A 169 -23.10 4.61 16.80
CA ASP A 169 -24.51 4.21 16.96
C ASP A 169 -25.02 3.40 15.75
N GLY A 170 -24.15 3.07 14.78
CA GLY A 170 -24.45 2.32 13.56
C GLY A 170 -25.09 3.16 12.44
N GLU A 171 -25.14 4.49 12.57
CA GLU A 171 -25.65 5.34 11.48
C GLU A 171 -24.63 5.39 10.33
N VAL A 172 -25.02 4.88 9.17
CA VAL A 172 -24.21 4.81 7.95
C VAL A 172 -24.04 6.21 7.33
N GLY A 173 -22.80 6.55 7.01
CA GLY A 173 -22.36 7.78 6.37
C GLY A 173 -21.97 7.58 4.90
N ASP A 174 -20.92 8.27 4.46
CA ASP A 174 -20.46 8.20 3.08
C ASP A 174 -19.84 6.84 2.75
N GLU A 175 -20.13 6.34 1.54
CA GLU A 175 -19.53 5.12 0.99
C GLU A 175 -18.05 5.37 0.67
N ILE A 176 -17.18 4.47 1.10
CA ILE A 176 -15.73 4.51 0.86
C ILE A 176 -15.40 3.74 -0.41
N VAL A 177 -15.84 2.48 -0.46
CA VAL A 177 -15.65 1.58 -1.62
C VAL A 177 -16.71 0.49 -1.61
N SER A 178 -17.16 0.06 -2.78
CA SER A 178 -18.11 -1.03 -2.95
C SER A 178 -17.85 -1.78 -4.26
N GLY A 179 -18.16 -3.07 -4.29
CA GLY A 179 -18.04 -3.92 -5.48
C GLY A 179 -17.99 -5.39 -5.08
N SER A 180 -17.41 -6.23 -5.94
CA SER A 180 -17.05 -7.58 -5.51
C SER A 180 -15.99 -7.53 -4.41
N LEU A 181 -15.87 -8.59 -3.61
CA LEU A 181 -14.81 -8.71 -2.61
C LEU A 181 -13.43 -8.57 -3.26
N ALA A 182 -13.22 -9.12 -4.46
CA ALA A 182 -11.99 -8.96 -5.21
C ALA A 182 -11.72 -7.49 -5.56
N GLU A 183 -12.70 -6.77 -6.08
CA GLU A 183 -12.58 -5.33 -6.41
C GLU A 183 -12.33 -4.47 -5.16
N VAL A 184 -13.02 -4.77 -4.05
CA VAL A 184 -12.85 -4.03 -2.79
C VAL A 184 -11.46 -4.27 -2.19
N MET A 185 -10.94 -5.51 -2.24
CA MET A 185 -9.60 -5.81 -1.74
C MET A 185 -8.51 -5.22 -2.64
N ASP A 186 -8.72 -5.20 -3.96
CA ASP A 186 -7.83 -4.52 -4.91
C ASP A 186 -7.78 -3.00 -4.66
N ALA A 187 -8.92 -2.39 -4.30
CA ALA A 187 -8.93 -0.98 -3.91
C ALA A 187 -8.25 -0.72 -2.55
N LEU A 188 -8.14 -1.73 -1.67
CA LEU A 188 -7.58 -1.60 -0.33
C LEU A 188 -6.12 -2.05 -0.23
N ILE A 189 -5.57 -2.79 -1.20
CA ILE A 189 -4.20 -3.31 -1.12
C ILE A 189 -3.15 -2.20 -1.09
N GLU A 190 -3.39 -1.12 -1.81
CA GLU A 190 -2.54 0.09 -1.81
C GLU A 190 -2.96 1.10 -0.74
N GLY A 191 -4.06 0.82 -0.03
CA GLY A 191 -4.54 1.58 1.11
C GLY A 191 -5.52 2.69 0.78
N VAL A 192 -6.57 2.80 1.59
CA VAL A 192 -7.52 3.91 1.55
C VAL A 192 -7.26 4.87 2.73
N PRO A 193 -6.99 6.16 2.46
CA PRO A 193 -6.84 7.15 3.51
C PRO A 193 -8.20 7.49 4.13
N LEU A 194 -8.34 7.32 5.44
CA LEU A 194 -9.58 7.63 6.15
C LEU A 194 -9.58 9.09 6.65
N SER A 195 -10.74 9.74 6.59
CA SER A 195 -11.00 11.11 7.07
C SER A 195 -11.74 11.09 8.41
N GLY A 196 -11.26 11.86 9.38
CA GLY A 196 -11.82 11.93 10.72
C GLY A 196 -13.20 12.61 10.80
N ASP A 197 -13.67 13.23 9.72
CA ASP A 197 -15.02 13.80 9.60
C ASP A 197 -15.96 12.97 8.70
N GLY A 198 -15.51 11.80 8.22
CA GLY A 198 -16.32 10.89 7.43
C GLY A 198 -16.56 11.30 5.97
N ASP A 199 -15.81 12.28 5.44
CA ASP A 199 -15.88 12.65 4.02
C ASP A 199 -14.99 11.70 3.17
N ALA A 200 -15.62 10.82 2.39
CA ALA A 200 -14.92 9.89 1.48
C ALA A 200 -14.24 10.58 0.29
N SER A 201 -14.56 11.85 0.04
CA SER A 201 -13.95 12.66 -1.03
C SER A 201 -12.82 13.57 -0.54
N ALA A 202 -12.44 13.47 0.74
CA ALA A 202 -11.36 14.27 1.31
C ALA A 202 -10.04 14.02 0.55
N ALA A 203 -9.30 15.11 0.30
CA ALA A 203 -7.97 15.00 -0.29
C ALA A 203 -7.03 14.24 0.65
N VAL A 204 -6.13 13.42 0.12
CA VAL A 204 -5.22 12.63 0.96
C VAL A 204 -4.35 13.50 1.88
N ALA A 205 -3.78 14.57 1.31
CA ALA A 205 -2.98 15.55 2.02
C ALA A 205 -3.86 16.50 2.87
N ASP A 206 -3.41 16.77 4.08
CA ASP A 206 -4.04 17.65 5.07
C ASP A 206 -5.50 17.31 5.39
N ARG A 207 -5.92 16.05 5.19
CA ARG A 207 -7.29 15.60 5.56
C ARG A 207 -7.57 15.82 7.05
N PRO A 208 -8.85 15.93 7.44
CA PRO A 208 -9.23 15.84 8.84
C PRO A 208 -8.66 14.58 9.50
N ALA A 209 -7.83 14.76 10.52
CA ALA A 209 -7.33 13.66 11.34
C ALA A 209 -8.41 13.15 12.28
N PHE A 210 -8.32 11.89 12.68
CA PHE A 210 -9.14 11.34 13.75
C PHE A 210 -8.65 11.91 15.08
N GLU A 211 -9.56 12.43 15.88
CA GLU A 211 -9.24 13.03 17.18
C GLU A 211 -8.77 11.97 18.18
N GLY A 212 -7.81 12.37 19.02
CA GLY A 212 -7.28 11.49 20.07
C GLY A 212 -8.19 11.43 21.29
N VAL A 213 -8.19 10.29 21.97
CA VAL A 213 -8.87 10.06 23.26
C VAL A 213 -7.85 9.93 24.40
N THR A 214 -8.29 10.12 25.64
CA THR A 214 -7.38 10.04 26.81
C THR A 214 -7.13 8.62 27.28
N GLU A 215 -8.07 7.71 27.04
CA GLU A 215 -8.02 6.30 27.38
C GLU A 215 -9.01 5.54 26.49
N PRO A 216 -8.76 4.25 26.16
CA PRO A 216 -9.58 3.50 25.20
C PRO A 216 -10.94 3.05 25.75
N PHE A 217 -11.13 3.07 27.07
CA PHE A 217 -12.37 2.69 27.73
C PHE A 217 -12.71 3.66 28.87
N VAL A 218 -13.97 4.08 28.96
CA VAL A 218 -14.50 4.88 30.06
C VAL A 218 -15.72 4.17 30.64
N ASP A 219 -15.74 3.96 31.95
CA ASP A 219 -16.84 3.27 32.66
C ASP A 219 -17.21 1.89 32.06
N GLY A 220 -16.23 1.18 31.48
CA GLY A 220 -16.44 -0.15 30.88
C GLY A 220 -17.09 -0.13 29.49
N ALA A 221 -17.12 1.03 28.82
CA ALA A 221 -17.53 1.17 27.43
C ALA A 221 -16.37 1.71 26.57
N PRO A 222 -16.30 1.34 25.27
CA PRO A 222 -15.36 1.94 24.32
C PRO A 222 -15.43 3.47 24.33
N ASN A 223 -14.27 4.12 24.36
CA ASN A 223 -14.13 5.56 24.22
C ASN A 223 -13.49 5.86 22.88
N VAL A 224 -14.32 6.06 21.86
CA VAL A 224 -13.92 6.08 20.46
C VAL A 224 -14.02 7.46 19.84
N ALA A 225 -13.35 7.66 18.72
CA ALA A 225 -13.60 8.79 17.82
C ALA A 225 -15.06 8.75 17.32
N GLU A 226 -15.57 9.90 16.89
CA GLU A 226 -16.93 10.01 16.35
C GLU A 226 -17.13 9.14 15.10
N GLN A 227 -16.09 9.08 14.26
CA GLN A 227 -16.10 8.35 13.01
C GLN A 227 -15.58 6.92 13.19
N CYS A 228 -16.35 5.97 12.68
CA CYS A 228 -16.02 4.55 12.56
C CYS A 228 -16.05 4.12 11.09
N VAL A 229 -15.61 2.90 10.79
CA VAL A 229 -15.75 2.25 9.49
C VAL A 229 -16.66 1.05 9.63
N CYS A 230 -17.69 0.97 8.81
CA CYS A 230 -18.58 -0.18 8.73
C CYS A 230 -18.35 -0.91 7.40
N PHE A 231 -18.49 -2.22 7.42
CA PHE A 231 -18.58 -3.01 6.21
C PHE A 231 -19.77 -3.95 6.25
N GLU A 232 -20.41 -4.15 5.11
CA GLU A 232 -21.46 -5.14 4.91
C GLU A 232 -21.02 -6.05 3.76
N TRP A 233 -21.32 -7.33 3.89
CA TRP A 233 -21.15 -8.29 2.82
C TRP A 233 -22.39 -9.16 2.63
N VAL A 234 -22.62 -9.56 1.39
CA VAL A 234 -23.70 -10.48 1.02
C VAL A 234 -23.24 -11.37 -0.12
N VAL A 235 -23.60 -12.64 -0.08
CA VAL A 235 -23.51 -13.53 -1.24
C VAL A 235 -24.84 -13.46 -1.99
N PRO A 236 -24.93 -12.84 -3.18
CA PRO A 236 -26.19 -12.67 -3.88
C PRO A 236 -26.87 -14.00 -4.20
N THR A 237 -28.20 -14.05 -4.08
CA THR A 237 -28.96 -15.29 -4.37
C THR A 237 -28.83 -15.77 -5.82
N SER A 238 -28.36 -14.90 -6.73
CA SER A 238 -28.17 -15.18 -8.15
C SER A 238 -26.93 -16.01 -8.49
N VAL A 239 -26.00 -16.16 -7.55
CA VAL A 239 -24.75 -16.94 -7.73
C VAL A 239 -25.02 -18.45 -7.77
N GLU A 240 -26.12 -18.89 -7.16
CA GLU A 240 -26.58 -20.30 -7.18
C GLU A 240 -25.49 -21.31 -6.75
N ASN A 241 -25.08 -22.24 -7.62
CA ASN A 241 -24.12 -23.29 -7.25
C ASN A 241 -22.68 -23.01 -7.69
N GLU A 242 -22.42 -21.86 -8.30
CA GLU A 242 -21.10 -21.47 -8.83
C GLU A 242 -20.02 -21.48 -7.74
N ILE A 243 -20.36 -21.10 -6.50
CA ILE A 243 -19.41 -20.92 -5.38
C ILE A 243 -19.44 -22.05 -4.34
N GLN A 244 -19.98 -23.22 -4.67
CA GLN A 244 -20.42 -24.20 -3.66
C GLN A 244 -19.26 -24.78 -2.83
N THR A 245 -18.12 -25.03 -3.44
CA THR A 245 -16.95 -25.56 -2.73
C THR A 245 -15.89 -24.51 -2.42
N ASP A 246 -16.01 -23.33 -3.01
CA ASP A 246 -15.11 -22.21 -2.84
C ASP A 246 -14.90 -21.75 -1.40
N SER A 247 -13.72 -21.17 -1.17
CA SER A 247 -13.40 -20.46 0.04
C SER A 247 -12.53 -19.25 -0.24
N VAL A 248 -12.79 -18.17 0.49
CA VAL A 248 -12.00 -16.95 0.45
C VAL A 248 -11.50 -16.61 1.85
N MET A 249 -10.30 -16.04 1.94
CA MET A 249 -9.75 -15.44 3.15
C MET A 249 -9.25 -14.05 2.80
N PHE A 250 -9.53 -13.09 3.69
CA PHE A 250 -9.09 -11.71 3.53
C PHE A 250 -8.84 -11.07 4.89
N ASP A 251 -7.97 -10.08 4.90
CA ASP A 251 -7.61 -9.32 6.09
C ASP A 251 -7.95 -7.84 5.90
N PHE A 252 -8.34 -7.18 6.99
CA PHE A 252 -8.38 -5.73 7.09
C PHE A 252 -7.35 -5.26 8.11
N GLU A 253 -6.57 -4.25 7.74
CA GLU A 253 -5.57 -3.65 8.60
C GLU A 253 -5.81 -2.15 8.75
N PHE A 254 -5.60 -1.64 9.96
CA PHE A 254 -5.73 -0.23 10.26
C PHE A 254 -4.43 0.33 10.80
N TYR A 255 -3.97 1.41 10.17
CA TYR A 255 -2.76 2.12 10.56
C TYR A 255 -3.10 3.51 11.02
N ALA A 256 -2.41 3.96 12.06
CA ALA A 256 -2.53 5.31 12.59
C ALA A 256 -1.17 6.01 12.53
N VAL A 257 -1.13 7.16 11.86
CA VAL A 257 0.08 7.99 11.70
C VAL A 257 -0.17 9.33 12.39
N GLN A 258 0.62 9.66 13.42
CA GLN A 258 0.41 10.86 14.22
C GLN A 258 0.36 12.15 13.37
N SER A 259 -0.66 12.98 13.58
CA SER A 259 -0.90 14.18 12.76
C SER A 259 0.09 15.35 12.96
N ARG A 260 0.74 15.45 14.12
CA ARG A 260 1.55 16.65 14.49
C ARG A 260 2.70 16.97 13.51
N HIS A 261 3.23 15.94 12.85
CA HIS A 261 4.44 16.02 12.03
C HIS A 261 4.27 15.40 10.64
N ASN A 262 3.06 14.99 10.30
CA ASN A 262 2.72 14.39 9.03
C ASN A 262 1.59 15.22 8.42
N ASP A 263 1.52 15.29 7.11
CA ASP A 263 0.42 15.89 6.35
C ASP A 263 -0.60 14.83 5.92
N GLY A 264 -0.39 13.58 6.31
CA GLY A 264 -1.27 12.46 5.96
C GLY A 264 -0.94 11.77 4.63
N THR A 265 0.06 12.23 3.85
CA THR A 265 0.44 11.57 2.58
C THR A 265 1.38 10.37 2.77
N HIS A 266 1.85 10.12 3.99
CA HIS A 266 2.61 8.91 4.31
C HIS A 266 1.69 7.69 4.33
N ASN A 267 1.89 6.80 3.37
CA ASN A 267 1.07 5.61 3.17
C ASN A 267 1.73 4.37 3.81
N PRO A 268 1.09 3.78 4.83
CA PRO A 268 1.57 2.59 5.51
C PRO A 268 1.29 1.28 4.75
N CYS A 269 0.39 1.29 3.77
CA CYS A 269 0.00 0.11 2.99
C CYS A 269 0.97 -0.19 1.83
N VAL A 270 1.76 0.79 1.42
CA VAL A 270 2.78 0.63 0.38
C VAL A 270 4.16 0.64 1.02
N GLU A 271 4.85 -0.49 0.97
CA GLU A 271 6.21 -0.62 1.47
C GLU A 271 7.25 -0.45 0.36
N SER A 272 8.42 0.07 0.75
CA SER A 272 9.55 0.29 -0.15
C SER A 272 10.82 -0.35 0.38
N VAL A 273 11.56 -1.00 -0.51
CA VAL A 273 12.79 -1.72 -0.20
C VAL A 273 13.93 -1.20 -1.06
N GLU A 274 15.01 -0.76 -0.41
CA GLU A 274 16.26 -0.37 -1.07
C GLU A 274 17.01 -1.59 -1.61
N GLY A 275 17.66 -1.43 -2.76
CA GLY A 275 18.49 -2.46 -3.35
C GLY A 275 19.53 -1.92 -4.33
N GLU A 276 20.40 -2.82 -4.79
CA GLU A 276 21.44 -2.49 -5.77
C GLU A 276 21.19 -3.18 -7.11
N GLY A 277 21.77 -2.61 -8.17
CA GLY A 277 21.77 -3.23 -9.50
C GLY A 277 20.51 -2.98 -10.31
N PHE A 278 20.39 -3.69 -11.43
CA PHE A 278 19.21 -3.58 -12.29
C PHE A 278 18.00 -4.28 -11.64
N PRO A 279 16.80 -3.74 -11.84
CA PRO A 279 15.54 -4.45 -11.58
C PRO A 279 15.51 -5.82 -12.26
N GLU A 280 15.14 -6.84 -11.49
CA GLU A 280 14.89 -8.21 -11.94
C GLU A 280 13.42 -8.51 -11.60
N LEU A 281 12.51 -7.95 -12.39
CA LEU A 281 11.08 -8.21 -12.27
C LEU A 281 10.73 -9.35 -13.22
N GLU A 282 10.17 -10.45 -12.71
CA GLU A 282 9.82 -11.61 -13.54
C GLU A 282 8.79 -11.26 -14.62
N ASP A 283 7.90 -10.30 -14.32
CA ASP A 283 6.81 -9.85 -15.19
C ASP A 283 6.90 -8.37 -15.60
N SER A 284 8.11 -7.76 -15.63
CA SER A 284 8.22 -6.39 -16.16
C SER A 284 7.73 -6.34 -17.59
N VAL A 285 6.91 -5.33 -17.87
CA VAL A 285 6.27 -5.14 -19.15
C VAL A 285 6.96 -4.03 -19.95
N TRP A 286 7.47 -2.99 -19.28
CA TRP A 286 8.28 -1.93 -19.89
C TRP A 286 8.92 -1.03 -18.84
N HIS A 287 9.86 -0.18 -19.26
CA HIS A 287 10.45 0.86 -18.41
C HIS A 287 10.45 2.23 -19.07
N ALA A 288 10.07 3.25 -18.31
CA ALA A 288 10.22 4.65 -18.66
C ALA A 288 11.59 5.16 -18.17
N ARG A 289 12.26 5.98 -18.97
CA ARG A 289 13.64 6.38 -18.70
C ARG A 289 13.89 7.85 -18.98
N GLY A 290 14.72 8.46 -18.13
CA GLY A 290 15.33 9.76 -18.35
C GLY A 290 16.85 9.69 -18.20
N ILE A 291 17.59 10.17 -19.19
CA ILE A 291 19.07 10.12 -19.22
C ILE A 291 19.68 11.48 -19.53
N TYR A 292 20.93 11.69 -19.11
CA TYR A 292 21.73 12.81 -19.57
C TYR A 292 22.59 12.42 -20.79
N GLY A 293 22.41 13.13 -21.92
CA GLY A 293 23.18 12.96 -23.15
C GLY A 293 22.52 12.05 -24.18
N ASN A 294 23.22 11.77 -25.28
CA ASN A 294 22.67 10.88 -26.31
C ASN A 294 22.79 9.43 -25.87
N GLY A 295 21.68 8.67 -25.97
CA GLY A 295 21.53 7.31 -25.48
C GLY A 295 22.41 6.21 -26.09
N GLY A 296 23.61 6.55 -26.58
CA GLY A 296 24.62 5.63 -27.08
C GLY A 296 24.12 4.70 -28.19
N GLY A 297 24.07 5.16 -29.44
CA GLY A 297 23.67 4.32 -30.58
C GLY A 297 22.60 4.98 -31.43
N ALA A 298 21.60 4.21 -31.90
CA ALA A 298 20.50 4.73 -32.70
C ALA A 298 19.48 5.58 -31.89
N ALA A 299 19.54 5.54 -30.56
CA ALA A 299 18.73 6.36 -29.67
C ALA A 299 19.41 7.74 -29.44
N ASN A 300 18.83 8.80 -30.01
CA ASN A 300 19.32 10.18 -29.92
C ASN A 300 18.41 11.07 -29.04
N ARG A 301 17.86 10.51 -27.97
CA ARG A 301 16.85 11.17 -27.12
C ARG A 301 17.14 10.92 -25.65
N GLU A 302 16.72 11.84 -24.81
CA GLU A 302 16.95 11.79 -23.36
C GLU A 302 15.75 11.22 -22.60
N LEU A 303 14.57 11.19 -23.22
CA LEU A 303 13.39 10.52 -22.69
C LEU A 303 12.94 9.39 -23.61
N ASP A 304 12.67 8.22 -23.05
CA ASP A 304 12.05 7.11 -23.77
C ASP A 304 11.35 6.08 -22.90
N ILE A 305 10.42 5.36 -23.51
CA ILE A 305 9.83 4.11 -22.98
C ILE A 305 10.34 2.95 -23.82
N ARG A 306 10.71 1.84 -23.17
CA ARG A 306 11.30 0.66 -23.79
C ARG A 306 10.69 -0.62 -23.24
N LEU A 307 10.68 -1.67 -24.06
CA LEU A 307 10.39 -3.03 -23.62
C LEU A 307 11.52 -3.58 -22.73
N PRO A 308 11.29 -4.69 -22.01
CA PRO A 308 12.30 -5.29 -21.12
C PRO A 308 13.58 -5.73 -21.85
N ASP A 309 13.49 -6.01 -23.15
CA ASP A 309 14.65 -6.31 -24.02
C ASP A 309 15.40 -5.04 -24.51
N ASP A 310 15.07 -3.89 -23.92
CA ASP A 310 15.58 -2.55 -24.22
C ASP A 310 15.20 -2.01 -25.62
N THR A 311 14.22 -2.65 -26.28
CA THR A 311 13.65 -2.16 -27.55
C THR A 311 12.82 -0.89 -27.33
N PRO A 312 13.12 0.23 -28.01
CA PRO A 312 12.27 1.42 -27.99
C PRO A 312 10.83 1.17 -28.46
N VAL A 313 9.86 1.60 -27.65
CA VAL A 313 8.43 1.57 -28.01
C VAL A 313 7.97 2.90 -28.64
N HIS A 314 8.68 3.99 -28.34
CA HIS A 314 8.42 5.32 -28.90
C HIS A 314 9.40 5.72 -30.01
N SER A 315 8.88 6.41 -31.04
CA SER A 315 9.67 7.07 -32.08
C SER A 315 9.63 8.59 -31.93
N GLY A 316 10.65 9.17 -31.27
CA GLY A 316 10.73 10.62 -31.05
C GLY A 316 12.15 11.12 -30.76
N ASN A 317 12.27 12.42 -30.49
CA ASN A 317 13.53 13.12 -30.16
C ASN A 317 13.36 14.00 -28.91
N GLU A 318 12.58 13.53 -27.94
CA GLU A 318 12.29 14.22 -26.71
C GLU A 318 13.59 14.36 -25.91
N ASN A 319 13.96 15.61 -25.63
CA ASN A 319 15.18 15.97 -24.91
C ASN A 319 14.82 16.93 -23.78
N VAL A 320 15.52 16.82 -22.66
CA VAL A 320 15.28 17.62 -21.45
C VAL A 320 16.46 18.54 -21.24
N ALA A 321 16.20 19.81 -20.98
CA ALA A 321 17.24 20.76 -20.64
C ALA A 321 17.65 20.61 -19.17
N TRP A 322 18.34 19.51 -18.84
CA TRP A 322 18.72 19.16 -17.46
C TRP A 322 19.50 20.30 -16.76
N PRO A 323 18.92 20.92 -15.72
CA PRO A 323 19.62 21.92 -14.92
C PRO A 323 20.57 21.24 -13.93
N ASN A 324 21.87 21.53 -14.05
CA ASN A 324 22.89 20.92 -13.19
C ASN A 324 22.62 21.20 -11.71
N GLY A 325 22.44 20.14 -10.92
CA GLY A 325 22.23 20.19 -9.48
C GLY A 325 20.94 20.87 -9.06
N GLN A 326 19.92 20.88 -9.91
CA GLN A 326 18.57 21.38 -9.57
C GLN A 326 17.54 20.26 -9.77
N PRO A 327 16.51 20.20 -8.91
CA PRO A 327 15.45 19.21 -9.03
C PRO A 327 14.59 19.46 -10.25
N VAL A 328 14.24 18.37 -10.95
CA VAL A 328 13.35 18.35 -12.10
C VAL A 328 12.20 17.40 -11.79
N PRO A 329 10.93 17.83 -11.87
CA PRO A 329 9.80 16.95 -11.62
C PRO A 329 9.61 15.95 -12.76
N PHE A 330 9.19 14.74 -12.40
CA PHE A 330 8.75 13.72 -13.35
C PHE A 330 7.39 13.14 -12.94
N GLU A 331 6.70 12.58 -13.91
CA GLU A 331 5.43 11.89 -13.75
C GLU A 331 5.33 10.76 -14.78
N LEU A 332 5.00 9.55 -14.31
CA LEU A 332 4.58 8.42 -15.14
C LEU A 332 3.13 8.11 -14.82
N THR A 333 2.27 8.00 -15.84
CA THR A 333 0.86 7.62 -15.68
C THR A 333 0.38 6.73 -16.82
N ILE A 334 -0.63 5.91 -16.56
CA ILE A 334 -1.43 5.25 -17.60
C ILE A 334 -2.83 5.89 -17.57
N ASP A 335 -3.23 6.52 -18.66
CA ASP A 335 -4.55 7.20 -18.74
C ASP A 335 -5.12 7.08 -20.15
N GLY A 336 -6.35 6.62 -20.25
CA GLY A 336 -7.03 6.28 -21.49
C GLY A 336 -6.40 5.09 -22.22
N GLY A 337 -5.71 4.18 -21.52
CA GLY A 337 -4.92 3.09 -22.08
C GLY A 337 -3.58 3.51 -22.69
N ASP A 338 -3.15 4.76 -22.48
CA ASP A 338 -1.88 5.31 -22.96
C ASP A 338 -0.91 5.54 -21.79
N ALA A 339 0.34 5.11 -21.94
CA ALA A 339 1.40 5.41 -20.98
C ALA A 339 1.99 6.78 -21.34
N LYS A 340 2.00 7.71 -20.38
CA LYS A 340 2.53 9.06 -20.52
C LYS A 340 3.69 9.23 -19.56
N TRP A 341 4.87 9.50 -20.10
CA TRP A 341 6.10 9.76 -19.37
C TRP A 341 6.50 11.22 -19.53
N THR A 342 6.39 11.99 -18.46
CA THR A 342 6.59 13.44 -18.45
C THR A 342 7.77 13.82 -17.55
N VAL A 343 8.67 14.65 -18.06
CA VAL A 343 9.80 15.24 -17.30
C VAL A 343 9.96 16.70 -17.69
N ASP A 344 9.89 17.62 -16.73
CA ASP A 344 9.92 19.08 -16.97
C ASP A 344 8.95 19.57 -18.07
N GLY A 345 7.77 18.95 -18.14
CA GLY A 345 6.76 19.24 -19.18
C GLY A 345 7.09 18.72 -20.59
N SER A 346 8.20 18.00 -20.77
CA SER A 346 8.46 17.21 -21.97
C SER A 346 7.82 15.83 -21.79
N GLU A 347 7.01 15.41 -22.75
CA GLU A 347 6.20 14.18 -22.63
C GLU A 347 6.53 13.18 -23.76
N VAL A 348 6.58 11.90 -23.39
CA VAL A 348 6.59 10.74 -24.28
C VAL A 348 5.30 9.97 -24.05
N THR A 349 4.56 9.67 -25.12
CA THR A 349 3.32 8.88 -25.06
C THR A 349 3.48 7.58 -25.85
N VAL A 350 3.09 6.46 -25.24
CA VAL A 350 2.97 5.15 -25.91
C VAL A 350 1.49 4.75 -25.94
N SER A 351 0.98 4.49 -27.13
CA SER A 351 -0.43 4.20 -27.38
C SER A 351 -0.62 2.99 -28.32
N PRO A 352 -1.33 1.93 -27.92
CA PRO A 352 -1.72 1.65 -26.53
C PRO A 352 -0.51 1.24 -25.70
N ALA A 353 -0.54 1.50 -24.39
CA ALA A 353 0.42 0.94 -23.46
C ALA A 353 0.11 -0.54 -23.20
N PRO A 354 1.10 -1.44 -23.23
CA PRO A 354 0.97 -2.73 -22.57
C PRO A 354 0.69 -2.49 -21.07
N LEU A 355 -0.39 -3.05 -20.53
CA LEU A 355 -0.68 -2.91 -19.10
C LEU A 355 0.33 -3.73 -18.29
N PRO A 356 0.97 -3.14 -17.27
CA PRO A 356 1.77 -3.86 -16.29
C PRO A 356 0.99 -5.00 -15.65
N THR A 357 1.68 -6.07 -15.29
CA THR A 357 1.13 -7.20 -14.54
C THR A 357 1.91 -7.48 -13.26
N SER A 358 3.00 -6.74 -13.03
CA SER A 358 3.79 -6.85 -11.81
C SER A 358 3.07 -6.15 -10.66
N ASP A 359 3.19 -6.73 -9.46
CA ASP A 359 2.78 -6.16 -8.17
C ASP A 359 3.87 -5.27 -7.54
N THR A 360 4.83 -4.85 -8.36
CA THR A 360 6.04 -4.16 -7.91
C THR A 360 6.42 -3.12 -8.94
N VAL A 361 6.66 -1.89 -8.46
CA VAL A 361 7.25 -0.83 -9.28
C VAL A 361 8.64 -0.50 -8.77
N VAL A 362 9.60 -0.34 -9.68
CA VAL A 362 10.99 -0.07 -9.29
C VAL A 362 11.48 1.24 -9.85
N VAL A 363 11.95 2.11 -8.97
CA VAL A 363 12.63 3.35 -9.32
C VAL A 363 14.13 3.15 -9.15
N MET A 364 14.87 3.25 -10.25
CA MET A 364 16.31 3.03 -10.26
C MET A 364 17.05 4.28 -10.70
N ALA A 365 18.13 4.61 -9.99
CA ALA A 365 19.06 5.67 -10.33
C ALA A 365 20.42 5.07 -10.73
N LYS A 366 21.02 5.62 -11.79
CA LYS A 366 22.30 5.19 -12.35
C LYS A 366 23.26 6.35 -12.50
N ALA A 367 24.48 6.15 -11.99
CA ALA A 367 25.62 7.02 -12.25
C ALA A 367 26.84 6.21 -12.69
N SER A 368 27.44 6.57 -13.82
CA SER A 368 28.66 5.94 -14.35
C SER A 368 29.74 6.95 -14.74
N SER A 369 29.40 8.25 -14.71
CA SER A 369 30.37 9.32 -14.89
C SER A 369 31.00 9.69 -13.55
N ALA A 370 32.33 9.69 -13.51
CA ALA A 370 33.07 10.07 -12.32
C ALA A 370 32.68 11.47 -11.82
N ASP A 371 32.65 11.64 -10.50
CA ASP A 371 32.30 12.89 -9.82
C ASP A 371 30.91 13.45 -10.19
N SER A 372 30.02 12.58 -10.71
CA SER A 372 28.64 12.92 -11.04
C SER A 372 27.70 12.10 -10.16
N THR A 373 26.61 12.73 -9.73
CA THR A 373 25.59 12.10 -8.89
C THR A 373 24.21 12.25 -9.52
N ILE A 374 23.34 11.31 -9.21
CA ILE A 374 21.91 11.42 -9.48
C ILE A 374 21.17 11.07 -8.19
N GLU A 375 20.13 11.85 -7.89
CA GLU A 375 19.22 11.64 -6.78
C GLU A 375 17.81 11.68 -7.35
N VAL A 376 17.00 10.67 -7.05
CA VAL A 376 15.57 10.66 -7.27
C VAL A 376 14.93 10.74 -5.89
N ASN A 377 14.18 11.79 -5.62
CA ASN A 377 13.60 12.10 -4.31
C ASN A 377 12.09 12.25 -4.43
N ASP A 378 11.42 12.24 -3.27
CA ASP A 378 9.97 12.44 -3.16
C ASP A 378 9.19 11.45 -4.03
N ILE A 379 9.66 10.19 -4.11
CA ILE A 379 9.01 9.13 -4.87
C ILE A 379 7.64 8.90 -4.24
N ALA A 380 6.59 9.15 -5.00
CA ALA A 380 5.23 8.98 -4.57
C ALA A 380 4.41 8.22 -5.59
N PHE A 381 3.62 7.26 -5.10
CA PHE A 381 2.64 6.51 -5.87
C PHE A 381 1.23 6.99 -5.48
N ASN A 382 0.43 7.33 -6.50
CA ASN A 382 -0.91 7.91 -6.34
C ASN A 382 -0.96 9.10 -5.36
N GLY A 383 0.10 9.92 -5.37
CA GLY A 383 0.23 11.10 -4.52
C GLY A 383 0.65 10.81 -3.07
N THR A 384 1.09 9.60 -2.76
CA THR A 384 1.47 9.16 -1.41
C THR A 384 2.91 8.65 -1.36
N SER A 385 3.62 8.97 -0.27
CA SER A 385 4.97 8.46 -0.04
C SER A 385 4.90 7.09 0.64
N PRO A 386 5.71 6.09 0.23
CA PRO A 386 5.68 4.76 0.82
C PRO A 386 6.26 4.73 2.24
N THR A 387 6.02 3.63 2.95
CA THR A 387 6.77 3.27 4.15
C THR A 387 8.15 2.72 3.77
N GLY A 388 9.20 3.33 4.29
CA GLY A 388 10.59 3.01 3.94
C GLY A 388 11.27 4.15 3.19
N ALA A 389 12.07 3.81 2.18
CA ALA A 389 12.79 4.78 1.36
C ALA A 389 11.91 5.32 0.23
N ASP A 390 11.73 6.64 0.20
CA ASP A 390 11.06 7.41 -0.86
C ASP A 390 12.07 8.10 -1.79
N SER A 391 13.34 7.70 -1.72
CA SER A 391 14.43 8.29 -2.48
C SER A 391 15.49 7.25 -2.82
N VAL A 392 16.22 7.51 -3.90
CA VAL A 392 17.33 6.68 -4.35
C VAL A 392 18.41 7.54 -4.99
N SER A 393 19.67 7.27 -4.68
CA SER A 393 20.80 8.02 -5.22
C SER A 393 21.91 7.12 -5.75
N ALA A 394 22.64 7.57 -6.76
CA ALA A 394 23.81 6.87 -7.28
C ALA A 394 24.97 7.84 -7.53
N ASP A 395 26.18 7.39 -7.24
CA ASP A 395 27.44 8.13 -7.41
C ASP A 395 28.39 7.33 -8.30
N GLY A 396 28.86 7.95 -9.39
CA GLY A 396 29.73 7.32 -10.37
C GLY A 396 31.11 6.88 -9.86
N ASN A 397 31.45 7.18 -8.61
CA ASN A 397 32.67 6.75 -7.93
C ASN A 397 32.47 5.55 -6.98
N VAL A 398 31.24 5.24 -6.55
CA VAL A 398 30.98 4.27 -5.46
C VAL A 398 29.95 3.20 -5.85
N GLY A 399 28.84 3.58 -6.48
CA GLY A 399 27.73 2.68 -6.81
C GLY A 399 27.14 3.02 -8.16
N GLU A 400 27.19 2.08 -9.10
CA GLU A 400 26.76 2.35 -10.49
C GLU A 400 25.23 2.38 -10.66
N GLN A 401 24.49 1.59 -9.87
CA GLN A 401 23.03 1.53 -9.90
C GLN A 401 22.49 1.24 -8.49
N GLN A 402 21.55 2.06 -8.05
CA GLN A 402 20.80 1.88 -6.82
C GLN A 402 19.31 1.94 -7.16
N LYS A 403 18.47 1.24 -6.42
CA LYS A 403 17.03 1.18 -6.67
C LYS A 403 16.24 1.20 -5.38
N VAL A 404 15.01 1.66 -5.50
CA VAL A 404 13.94 1.44 -4.53
C VAL A 404 12.84 0.67 -5.25
N SER A 405 12.38 -0.42 -4.65
CA SER A 405 11.27 -1.23 -5.11
C SER A 405 10.07 -0.97 -4.21
N LEU A 406 8.96 -0.52 -4.78
CA LEU A 406 7.67 -0.40 -4.12
C LEU A 406 6.96 -1.74 -4.31
N SER A 407 6.78 -2.50 -3.23
CA SER A 407 6.00 -3.74 -3.25
C SER A 407 4.51 -3.43 -3.09
N THR A 408 3.65 -4.40 -3.42
CA THR A 408 2.18 -4.31 -3.33
C THR A 408 1.59 -3.17 -4.17
N VAL A 409 2.25 -2.80 -5.26
CA VAL A 409 1.83 -1.75 -6.19
C VAL A 409 1.61 -2.36 -7.57
N ALA A 410 0.36 -2.40 -8.00
CA ALA A 410 -0.03 -2.92 -9.31
C ALA A 410 -0.30 -1.75 -10.27
N PHE A 411 0.74 -1.26 -10.95
CA PHE A 411 0.62 -0.05 -11.77
C PHE A 411 -0.34 -0.21 -12.96
N GLY A 412 -1.51 0.41 -12.90
CA GLY A 412 -2.60 0.27 -13.85
C GLY A 412 -3.17 1.58 -14.37
N GLU A 413 -4.37 1.49 -14.95
CA GLU A 413 -5.11 2.63 -15.51
C GLU A 413 -5.53 3.60 -14.41
N GLY A 414 -5.17 4.87 -14.56
CA GLY A 414 -5.41 5.94 -13.58
C GLY A 414 -4.24 6.17 -12.62
N ASP A 415 -3.32 5.20 -12.52
CA ASP A 415 -2.22 5.29 -11.57
C ASP A 415 -1.13 6.24 -12.01
N THR A 416 -0.43 6.77 -11.01
CA THR A 416 0.64 7.75 -11.22
C THR A 416 1.81 7.50 -10.28
N ILE A 417 3.02 7.51 -10.83
CA ILE A 417 4.27 7.65 -10.07
C ILE A 417 4.90 9.01 -10.35
N THR A 418 5.24 9.70 -9.27
CA THR A 418 5.82 11.04 -9.31
C THR A 418 7.09 11.12 -8.48
N GLY A 419 7.84 12.19 -8.69
CA GLY A 419 8.95 12.56 -7.85
C GLY A 419 9.78 13.67 -8.48
N THR A 420 10.96 13.91 -7.91
CA THR A 420 11.94 14.83 -8.48
C THR A 420 13.25 14.10 -8.75
N VAL A 421 13.92 14.45 -9.84
CA VAL A 421 15.25 13.96 -10.16
C VAL A 421 16.24 15.14 -10.20
N THR A 422 17.35 14.99 -9.49
CA THR A 422 18.47 15.95 -9.48
C THR A 422 19.69 15.26 -10.06
N MET A 423 20.19 15.76 -11.19
CA MET A 423 21.44 15.30 -11.79
C MET A 423 22.53 16.35 -11.58
N SER A 424 23.65 15.95 -10.99
CA SER A 424 24.77 16.85 -10.65
C SER A 424 26.07 16.41 -11.31
N TRP A 425 26.86 17.37 -11.79
CA TRP A 425 28.19 17.12 -12.36
C TRP A 425 29.13 18.32 -12.21
N PRO A 426 30.46 18.11 -12.33
CA PRO A 426 31.43 19.18 -12.21
C PRO A 426 31.31 20.20 -13.35
N ALA A 427 31.46 21.48 -13.01
CA ALA A 427 31.38 22.56 -13.99
C ALA A 427 32.39 22.38 -15.14
N GLY A 428 31.88 22.39 -16.39
CA GLY A 428 32.69 22.21 -17.60
C GLY A 428 32.98 20.76 -17.99
N SER A 429 32.50 19.79 -17.20
CA SER A 429 32.66 18.35 -17.46
C SER A 429 31.29 17.64 -17.41
N PRO A 430 30.34 17.99 -18.30
CA PRO A 430 29.05 17.30 -18.33
C PRO A 430 29.22 15.80 -18.66
N PRO A 431 28.33 14.93 -18.12
CA PRO A 431 28.29 13.52 -18.48
C PRO A 431 28.07 13.33 -19.99
N ASN A 432 28.37 12.13 -20.48
CA ASN A 432 28.06 11.75 -21.86
C ASN A 432 27.59 10.31 -21.92
N ARG A 433 26.85 9.94 -22.99
CA ARG A 433 26.45 8.55 -23.28
C ARG A 433 25.72 7.86 -22.10
N GLU A 434 24.66 8.48 -21.58
CA GLU A 434 23.89 7.93 -20.44
C GLU A 434 24.71 7.83 -19.14
N GLY A 435 25.67 8.75 -18.97
CA GLY A 435 26.53 8.82 -17.79
C GLY A 435 25.76 9.00 -16.48
N LEU A 436 24.60 9.64 -16.56
CA LEU A 436 23.56 9.73 -15.53
C LEU A 436 22.23 9.32 -16.16
N GLY A 437 21.38 8.65 -15.38
CA GLY A 437 20.03 8.35 -15.79
C GLY A 437 19.24 7.67 -14.70
N PHE A 438 17.93 7.70 -14.84
CA PHE A 438 17.01 7.01 -13.96
C PHE A 438 15.94 6.31 -14.80
N ARG A 439 15.32 5.31 -14.21
CA ARG A 439 14.23 4.57 -14.84
C ARG A 439 13.17 4.16 -13.82
N ILE A 440 11.96 4.01 -14.31
CA ILE A 440 10.82 3.45 -13.60
C ILE A 440 10.43 2.19 -14.37
N ASP A 441 10.54 1.04 -13.72
CA ASP A 441 10.18 -0.27 -14.26
C ASP A 441 8.85 -0.71 -13.71
N VAL A 442 7.95 -1.10 -14.61
CA VAL A 442 6.62 -1.63 -14.33
C VAL A 442 6.40 -2.93 -15.08
#